data_AF-A0A8F4S8M1-F1
#
_entry.id   AF-A0A8F4S8M1-F1
#
_cell.length_a   1.000
_cell.length_b   1.000
_cell.length_c   1.000
_cell.angle_alpha   90.00
_cell.angle_beta   90.00
_cell.angle_gamma   90.00
#
_symmetry.space_group_name_H-M   'P 1'
#
loop_
_entity.id
_entity.type
_entity.pdbx_description
1 polymer ?
#
loop_
_entity_poly.entity_id
_entity_poly.type
_entity_poly.pdbx_seq_one_letter_code
_entity_poly.pdbx_strand_id
1 'polypeptide(L)'
;MELKDYQNGVLDKLDYYLKKLADTKEEAEDFVAFQKMKGKEARLTDYAKDTWEALVQERRIDLLKDKSGHLVPAPYVTRFDGLERPIPNVCLKVPTGGGKTLLGVAAVERLQTDLFTQQTGMVLWVVPSDAIYKQTWKQLANREHPYRQMLERASGGRVKVLEKNDAFT
;
A
#
# COMPACT_ATOMS: atom_id res chain seq x y z
N MET A 1 -1.39 11.43 -19.32
CA MET A 1 -0.72 12.20 -18.25
C MET A 1 0.59 11.52 -17.97
N GLU A 2 1.69 12.24 -18.08
CA GLU A 2 3.03 11.72 -17.81
C GLU A 2 3.40 12.01 -16.34
N LEU A 3 4.01 11.01 -15.68
CA LEU A 3 4.49 11.16 -14.31
C LEU A 3 5.86 11.82 -14.32
N LYS A 4 6.14 12.65 -13.31
CA LYS A 4 7.48 13.24 -13.13
C LYS A 4 8.47 12.18 -12.67
N ASP A 5 9.75 12.33 -12.98
CA ASP A 5 10.82 11.39 -12.57
C ASP A 5 10.80 11.05 -11.08
N TYR A 6 10.63 12.06 -10.22
CA TYR A 6 10.50 11.84 -8.78
C TYR A 6 9.30 10.96 -8.42
N GLN A 7 8.16 11.13 -9.11
CA GLN A 7 6.96 10.32 -8.89
C GLN A 7 7.19 8.89 -9.36
N ASN A 8 7.85 8.70 -10.52
CA ASN A 8 8.27 7.37 -10.99
C ASN A 8 9.18 6.71 -9.95
N GLY A 9 10.21 7.39 -9.45
CA GLY A 9 11.10 6.82 -8.43
C GLY A 9 10.39 6.44 -7.12
N VAL A 10 9.33 7.14 -6.72
CA VAL A 10 8.49 6.74 -5.57
C VAL A 10 7.70 5.46 -5.89
N LEU A 11 7.14 5.37 -7.08
CA LEU A 11 6.37 4.20 -7.51
C LEU A 11 7.26 2.98 -7.76
N ASP A 12 8.46 3.15 -8.32
CA ASP A 12 9.43 2.07 -8.50
C ASP A 12 9.84 1.44 -7.15
N LYS A 13 10.00 2.27 -6.11
CA LYS A 13 10.24 1.80 -4.74
C LYS A 13 9.05 1.00 -4.21
N LEU A 14 7.82 1.48 -4.48
CA LEU A 14 6.59 0.77 -4.10
C LEU A 14 6.46 -0.55 -4.84
N ASP A 15 6.70 -0.58 -6.15
CA ASP A 15 6.58 -1.76 -7.01
C ASP A 15 7.56 -2.85 -6.54
N TYR A 16 8.80 -2.47 -6.21
CA TYR A 16 9.77 -3.38 -5.63
C TYR A 16 9.32 -3.95 -4.27
N TYR A 17 8.80 -3.09 -3.39
CA TYR A 17 8.27 -3.51 -2.10
C TYR A 17 7.11 -4.49 -2.26
N LEU A 18 6.13 -4.18 -3.13
CA LEU A 18 4.96 -5.02 -3.36
C LEU A 18 5.34 -6.38 -3.92
N LYS A 19 6.28 -6.43 -4.86
CA LYS A 19 6.80 -7.70 -5.38
C LYS A 19 7.43 -8.54 -4.27
N LYS A 20 8.37 -7.96 -3.51
CA LYS A 20 9.04 -8.68 -2.41
C LYS A 20 8.04 -9.15 -1.35
N LEU A 21 7.05 -8.33 -1.04
CA LEU A 21 5.98 -8.64 -0.11
C LEU A 21 5.11 -9.80 -0.60
N ALA A 22 4.73 -9.80 -1.89
CA ALA A 22 3.97 -10.88 -2.50
C ALA A 22 4.75 -12.20 -2.43
N ASP A 23 6.03 -12.20 -2.84
CA ASP A 23 6.89 -13.37 -2.80
C ASP A 23 7.01 -13.93 -1.36
N THR A 24 7.28 -13.06 -0.38
CA THR A 24 7.44 -13.46 1.04
C THR A 24 6.12 -13.97 1.64
N LYS A 25 5.00 -13.37 1.23
CA LYS A 25 3.66 -13.80 1.66
C LYS A 25 3.32 -15.18 1.10
N GLU A 26 3.58 -15.42 -0.18
CA GLU A 26 3.35 -16.71 -0.83
C GLU A 26 4.15 -17.82 -0.14
N GLU A 27 5.45 -17.59 0.12
CA GLU A 27 6.30 -18.53 0.87
C GLU A 27 5.74 -18.86 2.27
N ALA A 28 5.25 -17.85 2.99
CA ALA A 28 4.64 -18.04 4.31
C ALA A 28 3.32 -18.82 4.24
N GLU A 29 2.48 -18.54 3.24
CA GLU A 29 1.21 -19.25 3.00
C GLU A 29 1.45 -20.72 2.61
N ASP A 30 2.41 -20.98 1.72
CA ASP A 30 2.82 -22.32 1.30
C ASP A 30 3.37 -23.15 2.46
N PHE A 31 4.21 -22.54 3.32
CA PHE A 31 4.70 -23.19 4.51
C PHE A 31 3.55 -23.62 5.43
N VAL A 32 2.59 -22.73 5.69
CA VAL A 32 1.42 -23.04 6.52
C VAL A 32 0.58 -24.16 5.89
N ALA A 33 0.32 -24.10 4.58
CA ALA A 33 -0.42 -25.12 3.86
C ALA A 33 0.27 -26.49 3.96
N PHE A 34 1.59 -26.54 3.79
CA PHE A 34 2.38 -27.75 3.91
C PHE A 34 2.35 -28.37 5.32
N GLN A 35 2.46 -27.55 6.37
CA GLN A 35 2.33 -28.05 7.75
C GLN A 35 0.93 -28.63 8.02
N LYS A 36 -0.12 -27.95 7.54
CA LYS A 36 -1.51 -28.44 7.65
C LYS A 36 -1.71 -29.77 6.93
N MET A 37 -1.14 -29.95 5.73
CA MET A 37 -1.17 -31.24 5.02
C MET A 37 -0.51 -32.38 5.81
N LYS A 38 0.48 -32.06 6.67
CA LYS A 38 1.12 -33.01 7.58
C LYS A 38 0.36 -33.21 8.90
N GLY A 39 -0.85 -32.66 9.04
CA GLY A 39 -1.66 -32.73 10.26
C GLY A 39 -1.11 -31.89 11.41
N LYS A 40 -0.24 -30.91 11.13
CA LYS A 40 0.33 -30.00 12.14
C LYS A 40 -0.40 -28.67 12.11
N GLU A 41 -0.54 -28.06 13.28
CA GLU A 41 -0.93 -26.66 13.37
C GLU A 41 0.25 -25.77 12.96
N ALA A 42 -0.03 -24.75 12.16
CA ALA A 42 0.91 -23.71 11.78
C ALA A 42 0.17 -22.37 11.63
N ARG A 43 0.87 -21.29 11.98
CA ARG A 43 0.41 -19.91 11.81
C ARG A 43 1.30 -19.21 10.80
N LEU A 44 0.76 -18.19 10.15
CA LEU A 44 1.54 -17.32 9.27
C LEU A 44 2.62 -16.63 10.10
N THR A 45 3.85 -16.65 9.58
CA THR A 45 4.93 -15.79 10.10
C THR A 45 4.61 -14.33 9.77
N ASP A 46 5.30 -13.39 10.43
CA ASP A 46 5.17 -11.96 10.14
C ASP A 46 5.89 -11.61 8.82
N TYR A 47 5.34 -12.12 7.71
CA TYR A 47 5.89 -11.96 6.37
C TYR A 47 6.10 -10.47 6.01
N ALA A 48 5.29 -9.58 6.58
CA ALA A 48 5.42 -8.14 6.34
C ALA A 48 6.66 -7.55 7.03
N LYS A 49 6.98 -8.00 8.26
CA LYS A 49 8.22 -7.67 8.94
C LYS A 49 9.42 -8.32 8.25
N ASP A 50 9.31 -9.59 7.87
CA ASP A 50 10.36 -10.32 7.17
C ASP A 50 10.73 -9.63 5.84
N THR A 51 9.73 -9.19 5.07
CA THR A 51 9.93 -8.35 3.87
C THR A 51 10.67 -7.05 4.21
N TRP A 52 10.29 -6.36 5.30
CA TRP A 52 10.96 -5.12 5.67
C TRP A 52 12.43 -5.33 6.06
N GLU A 53 12.72 -6.38 6.82
CA GLU A 53 14.09 -6.75 7.21
C GLU A 53 14.95 -7.09 5.99
N ALA A 54 14.39 -7.79 5.00
CA ALA A 54 15.06 -8.04 3.73
C ALA A 54 15.38 -6.73 2.98
N LEU A 55 14.43 -5.78 2.92
CA LEU A 55 14.67 -4.49 2.29
C LEU A 55 15.72 -3.65 3.03
N VAL A 56 15.82 -3.78 4.35
CA VAL A 56 16.90 -3.16 5.15
C VAL A 56 18.25 -3.76 4.76
N GLN A 57 18.36 -5.09 4.66
CA GLN A 57 19.60 -5.78 4.24
C GLN A 57 20.01 -5.39 2.82
N GLU A 58 19.05 -5.22 1.92
CA GLU A 58 19.25 -4.76 0.54
C GLU A 58 19.51 -3.25 0.42
N ARG A 59 19.52 -2.50 1.54
CA ARG A 59 19.71 -1.05 1.59
C ARG A 59 18.68 -0.25 0.78
N ARG A 60 17.42 -0.74 0.75
CA ARG A 60 16.29 -0.11 0.04
C ARG A 60 15.41 0.76 0.94
N ILE A 61 15.60 0.68 2.25
CA ILE A 61 14.90 1.52 3.23
C ILE A 61 15.70 2.79 3.50
N ASP A 62 15.02 3.94 3.44
CA ASP A 62 15.63 5.24 3.74
C ASP A 62 16.10 5.27 5.21
N LEU A 63 17.27 5.88 5.44
CA LEU A 63 17.84 6.04 6.78
C LEU A 63 17.24 7.27 7.47
N LEU A 64 16.92 7.12 8.76
CA LEU A 64 16.46 8.17 9.66
C LEU A 64 17.52 8.43 10.73
N LYS A 65 17.51 9.63 11.31
CA LYS A 65 18.32 9.92 12.49
C LYS A 65 17.59 9.44 13.74
N ASP A 66 18.27 8.63 14.55
CA ASP A 66 17.79 8.28 15.89
C ASP A 66 17.96 9.45 16.88
N LYS A 67 17.54 9.25 18.14
CA LYS A 67 17.66 10.28 19.20
C LYS A 67 19.11 10.66 19.52
N SER A 68 20.06 9.79 19.19
CA SER A 68 21.50 9.98 19.39
C SER A 68 22.18 10.57 18.15
N GLY A 69 21.44 10.78 17.06
CA GLY A 69 21.93 11.34 15.80
C GLY A 69 22.50 10.32 14.81
N HIS A 70 22.48 9.02 15.11
CA HIS A 70 22.95 7.97 14.21
C HIS A 70 21.95 7.71 13.09
N LEU A 71 22.46 7.42 11.90
CA LEU A 71 21.63 6.99 10.77
C LEU A 71 21.26 5.52 10.93
N VAL A 72 19.98 5.25 11.10
CA VAL A 72 19.40 3.91 11.24
C VAL A 72 18.30 3.72 10.20
N PRO A 73 18.07 2.50 9.67
CA PRO A 73 16.93 2.24 8.82
C PRO A 73 15.61 2.60 9.53
N ALA A 74 14.63 3.11 8.77
CA ALA A 74 13.31 3.35 9.33
C ALA A 74 12.76 2.05 9.96
N PRO A 75 12.27 2.10 11.22
CA PRO A 75 11.79 0.90 11.90
C PRO A 75 10.47 0.41 11.30
N TYR A 76 10.29 -0.91 11.26
CA TYR A 76 8.99 -1.50 10.96
C TYR A 76 8.13 -1.56 12.22
N VAL A 77 6.85 -1.20 12.09
CA VAL A 77 5.87 -1.37 13.16
C VAL A 77 4.98 -2.55 12.80
N THR A 78 5.19 -3.67 13.49
CA THR A 78 4.35 -4.86 13.34
C THR A 78 2.90 -4.52 13.71
N ARG A 79 1.98 -4.98 12.86
CA ARG A 79 0.53 -4.85 13.03
C ARG A 79 -0.13 -6.15 12.63
N PHE A 80 -1.19 -6.52 13.33
CA PHE A 80 -2.00 -7.70 13.04
C PHE A 80 -3.46 -7.33 12.96
N ASP A 81 -4.23 -8.08 12.17
CA ASP A 81 -5.69 -7.96 12.16
C ASP A 81 -6.34 -8.81 13.26
N GLY A 82 -7.68 -8.80 13.31
CA GLY A 82 -8.45 -9.58 14.30
C GLY A 82 -8.32 -11.11 14.15
N LEU A 83 -7.68 -11.60 13.08
CA LEU A 83 -7.39 -13.00 12.84
C LEU A 83 -5.88 -13.31 12.98
N GLU A 84 -5.13 -12.44 13.66
CA GLU A 84 -3.68 -12.54 13.86
C GLU A 84 -2.85 -12.57 12.55
N ARG A 85 -3.39 -12.07 11.43
CA ARG A 85 -2.65 -12.00 10.17
C ARG A 85 -1.83 -10.70 10.13
N PRO A 86 -0.57 -10.75 9.68
CA PRO A 86 0.25 -9.56 9.52
C PRO A 86 -0.42 -8.53 8.59
N ILE A 87 -0.34 -7.26 8.97
CA ILE A 87 -0.81 -6.12 8.16
C ILE A 87 0.40 -5.34 7.65
N PRO A 88 0.72 -5.45 6.35
CA PRO A 88 1.76 -4.65 5.71
C PRO A 88 1.42 -3.16 5.82
N ASN A 89 2.39 -2.33 6.20
CA ASN A 89 2.21 -0.89 6.31
C ASN A 89 3.47 -0.15 5.86
N VAL A 90 3.28 0.87 5.02
CA VAL A 90 4.37 1.68 4.46
C VAL A 90 4.00 3.16 4.46
N CYS A 91 5.02 4.02 4.47
CA CYS A 91 4.87 5.46 4.39
C CYS A 91 5.71 6.00 3.23
N LEU A 92 5.06 6.67 2.27
CA LEU A 92 5.74 7.37 1.18
C LEU A 92 5.96 8.83 1.59
N LYS A 93 7.22 9.21 1.83
CA LYS A 93 7.57 10.59 2.19
C LYS A 93 7.63 11.47 0.95
N VAL A 94 6.58 12.26 0.75
CA VAL A 94 6.38 13.10 -0.45
C VAL A 94 6.25 14.58 -0.08
N PRO A 95 7.01 15.51 -0.71
CA PRO A 95 6.93 16.92 -0.39
C PRO A 95 5.58 17.55 -0.77
N THR A 96 5.35 18.78 -0.27
CA THR A 96 4.22 19.60 -0.74
C THR A 96 4.37 19.88 -2.24
N GLY A 97 3.27 19.78 -3.00
CA GLY A 97 3.31 19.86 -4.46
C GLY A 97 3.81 18.60 -5.19
N GLY A 98 4.32 17.58 -4.49
CA GLY A 98 4.84 16.34 -5.09
C GLY A 98 3.79 15.39 -5.69
N GLY A 99 2.51 15.76 -5.65
CA GLY A 99 1.42 14.93 -6.18
C GLY A 99 1.02 13.76 -5.28
N LYS A 100 0.90 13.99 -3.97
CA LYS A 100 0.49 12.96 -2.99
C LYS A 100 -0.78 12.19 -3.40
N THR A 101 -1.82 12.90 -3.83
CA THR A 101 -3.09 12.28 -4.26
C THR A 101 -2.90 11.40 -5.49
N LEU A 102 -2.10 11.86 -6.46
CA LEU A 102 -1.76 11.08 -7.64
C LEU A 102 -1.02 9.79 -7.27
N LEU A 103 0.00 9.89 -6.42
CA LEU A 103 0.76 8.73 -5.94
C LEU A 103 -0.11 7.76 -5.14
N GLY A 104 -1.03 8.25 -4.30
CA GLY A 104 -1.95 7.39 -3.57
C GLY A 104 -2.93 6.65 -4.49
N VAL A 105 -3.44 7.30 -5.54
CA VAL A 105 -4.28 6.64 -6.55
C VAL A 105 -3.48 5.61 -7.35
N ALA A 106 -2.25 5.94 -7.75
CA ALA A 106 -1.33 5.03 -8.44
C ALA A 106 -0.97 3.82 -7.56
N ALA A 107 -0.85 4.02 -6.25
CA ALA A 107 -0.61 2.95 -5.30
C ALA A 107 -1.81 2.00 -5.18
N VAL A 108 -3.05 2.52 -5.23
CA VAL A 108 -4.26 1.68 -5.25
C VAL A 108 -4.28 0.76 -6.49
N GLU A 109 -3.93 1.29 -7.67
CA GLU A 109 -3.81 0.51 -8.91
C GLU A 109 -2.82 -0.65 -8.72
N ARG A 110 -1.60 -0.36 -8.26
CA ARG A 110 -0.54 -1.36 -8.01
C ARG A 110 -0.92 -2.40 -6.96
N LEU A 111 -1.54 -1.98 -5.86
CA LEU A 111 -2.00 -2.89 -4.81
C LEU A 111 -3.01 -3.90 -5.37
N GLN A 112 -3.94 -3.44 -6.20
CA GLN A 112 -4.95 -4.30 -6.83
C GLN A 112 -4.36 -5.22 -7.88
N THR A 113 -3.41 -4.75 -8.69
CA THR A 113 -2.82 -5.55 -9.78
C THR A 113 -1.73 -6.50 -9.29
N ASP A 114 -0.84 -6.05 -8.41
CA ASP A 114 0.44 -6.72 -8.16
C ASP A 114 0.45 -7.49 -6.83
N LEU A 115 -0.28 -7.01 -5.81
CA LEU A 115 -0.33 -7.68 -4.50
C LEU A 115 -1.59 -8.51 -4.31
N PHE A 116 -2.76 -7.92 -4.50
CA PHE A 116 -4.03 -8.62 -4.29
C PHE A 116 -4.49 -9.39 -5.52
N THR A 117 -3.99 -9.05 -6.71
CA THR A 117 -4.43 -9.60 -8.00
C THR A 117 -5.96 -9.60 -8.16
N GLN A 118 -6.61 -8.55 -7.64
CA GLN A 118 -8.06 -8.40 -7.59
C GLN A 118 -8.47 -6.96 -7.94
N GLN A 119 -9.41 -6.82 -8.87
CA GLN A 119 -9.96 -5.54 -9.34
C GLN A 119 -11.10 -5.00 -8.45
N THR A 120 -11.17 -5.48 -7.21
CA THR A 120 -12.21 -5.14 -6.24
C THR A 120 -11.59 -4.97 -4.88
N GLY A 121 -12.11 -4.02 -4.11
CA GLY A 121 -11.65 -3.79 -2.75
C GLY A 121 -12.29 -2.54 -2.16
N MET A 122 -12.11 -2.36 -0.86
CA MET A 122 -12.51 -1.15 -0.14
C MET A 122 -11.27 -0.32 0.17
N VAL A 123 -11.27 0.94 -0.25
CA VAL A 123 -10.21 1.90 0.09
C VAL A 123 -10.78 2.95 1.03
N LEU A 124 -10.23 3.03 2.24
CA LEU A 124 -10.51 4.11 3.17
C LEU A 124 -9.48 5.23 2.97
N TRP A 125 -9.94 6.38 2.44
CA TRP A 125 -9.08 7.52 2.17
C TRP A 125 -9.24 8.61 3.25
N VAL A 126 -8.27 8.70 4.16
CA VAL A 126 -8.31 9.66 5.29
C VAL A 126 -7.45 10.88 4.99
N VAL A 127 -7.97 12.07 5.31
CA VAL A 127 -7.28 13.35 5.11
C VAL A 127 -7.41 14.23 6.36
N PRO A 128 -6.48 15.17 6.60
CA PRO A 128 -6.41 15.89 7.88
C PRO A 128 -7.36 17.10 7.98
N SER A 129 -8.04 17.50 6.90
CA SER A 129 -8.95 18.66 6.93
C SER A 129 -10.09 18.55 5.92
N ASP A 130 -11.20 19.23 6.21
CA ASP A 130 -12.37 19.31 5.33
C ASP A 130 -12.05 19.97 3.96
N ALA A 131 -11.11 20.90 3.93
CA ALA A 131 -10.68 21.54 2.67
C ALA A 131 -10.02 20.53 1.73
N ILE A 132 -9.09 19.72 2.25
CA ILE A 132 -8.44 18.66 1.47
C ILE A 132 -9.46 17.60 1.07
N TYR A 133 -10.37 17.23 1.98
CA TYR A 133 -11.45 16.29 1.72
C TYR A 133 -12.31 16.71 0.52
N LYS A 134 -12.87 17.93 0.54
CA LYS A 134 -13.73 18.43 -0.54
C LYS A 134 -13.00 18.49 -1.89
N GLN A 135 -11.73 18.92 -1.87
CA GLN A 135 -10.91 18.97 -3.09
C GLN A 135 -10.65 17.57 -3.66
N THR A 136 -10.21 16.63 -2.82
CA THR A 136 -9.96 15.24 -3.24
C THR A 136 -11.24 14.59 -3.73
N TRP A 137 -12.35 14.73 -3.01
CA TRP A 137 -13.64 14.17 -3.43
C TRP A 137 -14.06 14.69 -4.80
N LYS A 138 -14.00 16.01 -5.05
CA LYS A 138 -14.35 16.59 -6.36
C LYS A 138 -13.51 15.99 -7.50
N GLN A 139 -12.23 15.72 -7.25
CA GLN A 139 -11.33 15.10 -8.22
C GLN A 139 -11.60 13.61 -8.44
N LEU A 140 -12.00 12.87 -7.40
CA LEU A 140 -12.33 11.44 -7.50
C LEU A 140 -13.75 11.18 -8.03
N ALA A 141 -14.68 12.11 -7.81
CA ALA A 141 -16.06 12.03 -8.31
C ALA A 141 -16.16 12.38 -9.80
N ASN A 142 -15.29 13.27 -10.30
CA ASN A 142 -15.26 13.63 -11.71
C ASN A 142 -14.66 12.50 -12.56
N ARG A 143 -15.48 11.83 -13.38
CA ARG A 143 -15.07 10.75 -14.30
C ARG A 143 -14.02 11.15 -15.34
N GLU A 144 -13.95 12.43 -15.69
CA GLU A 144 -12.99 12.96 -16.65
C GLU A 144 -11.65 13.30 -15.99
N HIS A 145 -11.58 13.34 -14.66
CA HIS A 145 -10.36 13.68 -13.96
C HIS A 145 -9.36 12.51 -14.01
N PRO A 146 -8.05 12.76 -14.25
CA PRO A 146 -7.05 11.70 -14.37
C PRO A 146 -7.01 10.72 -13.19
N TYR A 147 -7.21 11.21 -11.96
CA TYR A 147 -7.25 10.36 -10.77
C TYR A 147 -8.40 9.35 -10.83
N ARG A 148 -9.58 9.79 -11.24
CA ARG A 148 -10.73 8.90 -11.40
C ARG A 148 -10.48 7.90 -12.52
N GLN A 149 -9.96 8.33 -13.66
CA GLN A 149 -9.62 7.42 -14.77
C GLN A 149 -8.63 6.33 -14.35
N MET A 150 -7.64 6.63 -13.52
CA MET A 150 -6.72 5.63 -12.97
C MET A 150 -7.43 4.59 -12.11
N LEU A 151 -8.33 5.02 -11.21
CA LEU A 151 -9.13 4.09 -10.40
C LEU A 151 -10.10 3.25 -11.26
N GLU A 152 -10.66 3.84 -12.32
CA GLU A 152 -11.52 3.11 -13.26
C GLU A 152 -10.74 2.00 -13.95
N ARG A 153 -9.49 2.24 -14.38
CA ARG A 153 -8.65 1.18 -14.96
C ARG A 153 -8.35 0.07 -13.94
N ALA A 154 -7.98 0.43 -12.71
CA ALA A 154 -7.66 -0.53 -11.66
C ALA A 154 -8.84 -1.48 -11.35
N SER A 155 -10.08 -0.95 -11.38
CA SER A 155 -11.29 -1.70 -10.99
C SER A 155 -12.10 -2.29 -12.16
N GLY A 156 -11.65 -2.09 -13.40
CA GLY A 156 -12.41 -2.47 -14.60
C GLY A 156 -13.69 -1.66 -14.80
N GLY A 157 -13.66 -0.36 -14.50
CA GLY A 157 -14.76 0.58 -14.70
C GLY A 157 -15.80 0.61 -13.58
N ARG A 158 -15.50 0.03 -12.41
CA ARG A 158 -16.45 -0.22 -11.32
C ARG A 158 -16.12 0.57 -10.05
N VAL A 159 -15.73 1.83 -10.19
CA VAL A 159 -15.43 2.69 -9.04
C VAL A 159 -16.71 3.27 -8.43
N LYS A 160 -17.01 2.92 -7.18
CA LYS A 160 -17.97 3.63 -6.32
C LYS A 160 -17.18 4.55 -5.37
N VAL A 161 -17.49 5.85 -5.37
CA VAL A 161 -16.92 6.81 -4.40
C VAL A 161 -18.03 7.14 -3.41
N LEU A 162 -17.74 6.94 -2.13
CA LEU A 162 -18.65 7.20 -1.03
C LEU A 162 -18.10 8.34 -0.16
N GLU A 163 -19.00 9.17 0.34
CA GLU A 163 -18.73 10.22 1.32
C GLU A 163 -18.90 9.71 2.75
N LYS A 164 -18.41 10.48 3.73
CA LYS A 164 -18.46 10.12 5.16
C LYS A 164 -19.88 9.92 5.71
N ASN A 165 -20.89 10.50 5.06
CA ASN A 165 -22.29 10.43 5.47
C ASN A 165 -23.11 9.47 4.59
N ASP A 166 -22.49 8.83 3.59
CA ASP A 166 -23.19 7.88 2.75
C ASP A 166 -23.45 6.58 3.50
N ALA A 167 -24.59 5.97 3.24
CA ALA A 167 -24.86 4.64 3.75
C ALA A 167 -24.10 3.58 2.94
N PHE A 168 -23.58 2.56 3.62
CA PHE A 168 -23.08 1.34 2.99
C PHE A 168 -24.25 0.45 2.56
N THR A 169 -25.13 0.97 1.70
CA THR A 169 -26.22 0.23 1.06
C THR A 169 -25.89 -0.08 -0.40
#